data_AF-G3I0M9-F1
#
_entry.id   AF-G3I0M9-F1
#
_cell.length_a   1.000
_cell.length_b   1.000
_cell.length_c   1.000
_cell.angle_alpha   90.00
_cell.angle_beta   90.00
_cell.angle_gamma   90.00
#
_symmetry.space_group_name_H-M   'P 1'
#
loop_
_entity.id
_entity.type
_entity.pdbx_description
1 polymer ?
#
loop_
_entity_poly.entity_id
_entity_poly.type
_entity_poly.pdbx_seq_one_letter_code
_entity_poly.pdbx_strand_id
1 'polypeptide(L)'
;MSVEEVCRKYNTDCVQGLTHSKAQEILARDGPNALTPPPTTPEWVKFCRQLFGGFSILLWIGAILCFLAYGIQAGTEDDPSRDNLYLGIVLAAVVIITGCFSYYQEAKSSKIMESFKNMVPQQALVIREGEKMQVNAEEVVVGDLVEIKGGDRVPADLRIISAHGCKVDNSSLTGESEPQTRSPDCTHDNPLETRNITFFSTNCVEGTARGVVGKTPIAIEIEHFIQLITGVAVFLGVSFFILSLILGYTWLEAVIFLIGIIVANVPEGLLATVTVRLNPEVGGWGQDPWSEGVRCPHPRFISFCHYYLPEEQFPKGFAFDCDDVNFTTDNLCFVGLMSMIDPPRAAVPDAVGKCRSAGIKVIMVTSHHPITAKAIAKGVGIISEGNETVEDIAARLNIPVSQVNPRDAKACVIHGTDLKDFTSEQIDEILQNHTEILAFLLRETFGRLIFDNLKKSIAYTLTSNIPEITPFLLFIMGNSPLPLGTIPILCIDLGTDMVPAISLASEAAESDIMKRQPRNPRTDKLVNERLISMAYGQIGMIQALGGFFSYFVILAENGFLPGNLVGIRLNWDDRTVNDLEDSYGQQWTYEQRKVVEFTCHTAFFVSIVVVQWADLIICKTRRNSVFQQGMK
;
A
#
# COMPACT_ATOMS: atom_id res chain seq x y z
N MET A 1 14.90 28.49 -14.57
CA MET A 1 15.89 29.37 -13.93
C MET A 1 17.22 29.26 -14.67
N SER A 2 17.88 30.39 -14.94
CA SER A 2 19.25 30.43 -15.46
C SER A 2 20.28 29.95 -14.42
N VAL A 3 21.52 29.71 -14.83
CA VAL A 3 22.62 29.37 -13.89
C VAL A 3 22.82 30.52 -12.89
N GLU A 4 22.83 31.77 -13.36
CA GLU A 4 22.95 32.97 -12.51
C GLU A 4 21.81 33.10 -11.50
N GLU A 5 20.58 32.78 -11.88
CA GLU A 5 19.42 32.80 -10.97
C GLU A 5 19.52 31.70 -9.90
N VAL A 6 20.05 30.51 -10.25
CA VAL A 6 20.30 29.42 -9.30
C VAL A 6 21.41 29.81 -8.33
N CYS A 7 22.53 30.31 -8.83
CA CYS A 7 23.64 30.84 -8.04
C CYS A 7 23.16 31.96 -7.09
N ARG A 8 22.33 32.89 -7.58
CA ARG A 8 21.72 33.96 -6.77
C ARG A 8 20.73 33.43 -5.72
N LYS A 9 19.88 32.46 -6.07
CA LYS A 9 18.90 31.86 -5.13
C LYS A 9 19.57 31.15 -3.95
N TYR A 10 20.69 30.46 -4.21
CA TYR A 10 21.46 29.76 -3.17
C TYR A 10 22.67 30.53 -2.64
N ASN A 11 22.83 31.80 -3.06
CA ASN A 11 23.94 32.68 -2.67
C ASN A 11 25.34 32.04 -2.83
N THR A 12 25.55 31.30 -3.92
CA THR A 12 26.76 30.53 -4.24
C THR A 12 27.41 31.03 -5.53
N ASP A 13 28.73 30.89 -5.68
CA ASP A 13 29.44 31.28 -6.90
C ASP A 13 29.52 30.13 -7.90
N CYS A 14 29.24 30.40 -9.17
CA CYS A 14 29.14 29.36 -10.20
C CYS A 14 30.52 28.79 -10.64
N VAL A 15 31.63 29.36 -10.17
CA VAL A 15 33.02 28.93 -10.48
C VAL A 15 33.79 28.59 -9.20
N GLN A 16 33.67 29.41 -8.16
CA GLN A 16 34.38 29.27 -6.88
C GLN A 16 33.59 28.48 -5.82
N GLY A 17 32.28 28.27 -6.01
CA GLY A 17 31.40 27.59 -5.06
C GLY A 17 31.03 28.44 -3.84
N LEU A 18 30.90 27.81 -2.68
CA LEU A 18 30.69 28.49 -1.39
C LEU A 18 32.02 28.81 -0.71
N THR A 19 32.04 29.81 0.17
CA THR A 19 33.16 30.00 1.11
C THR A 19 33.09 28.99 2.24
N HIS A 20 34.23 28.58 2.81
CA HIS A 20 34.30 27.60 3.90
C HIS A 20 33.44 28.02 5.09
N SER A 21 33.54 29.28 5.52
CA SER A 21 32.73 29.82 6.62
C SER A 21 31.23 29.78 6.32
N LYS A 22 30.82 29.91 5.06
CA LYS A 22 29.42 29.95 4.65
C LYS A 22 28.85 28.56 4.40
N ALA A 23 29.65 27.64 3.89
CA ALA A 23 29.31 26.22 3.88
C ALA A 23 29.15 25.70 5.31
N GLN A 24 30.00 26.12 6.25
CA GLN A 24 29.89 25.76 7.66
C GLN A 24 28.70 26.45 8.37
N GLU A 25 28.37 27.70 8.02
CA GLU A 25 27.13 28.38 8.44
C GLU A 25 25.88 27.64 7.95
N ILE A 26 25.85 27.25 6.67
CA ILE A 26 24.72 26.50 6.09
C ILE A 26 24.65 25.08 6.68
N LEU A 27 25.77 24.41 6.93
CA LEU A 27 25.82 23.10 7.59
C LEU A 27 25.24 23.17 9.02
N ALA A 28 25.53 24.24 9.74
CA ALA A 28 24.96 24.51 11.07
C ALA A 28 23.48 24.92 11.03
N ARG A 29 22.99 25.46 9.91
CA ARG A 29 21.61 25.94 9.72
C ARG A 29 20.65 24.85 9.20
N ASP A 30 21.08 24.12 8.17
CA ASP A 30 20.26 23.16 7.43
C ASP A 30 20.51 21.70 7.86
N GLY A 31 21.59 21.45 8.60
CA GLY A 31 22.07 20.12 9.00
C GLY A 31 22.92 19.42 7.92
N PRO A 32 23.49 18.25 8.25
CA PRO A 32 24.30 17.47 7.32
C PRO A 32 23.47 16.91 6.15
N ASN A 33 24.08 16.80 4.97
CA ASN A 33 23.56 16.08 3.79
C ASN A 33 23.67 14.55 3.95
N ALA A 34 23.39 14.05 5.15
CA ALA A 34 22.80 12.73 5.26
C ALA A 34 21.34 12.80 4.75
N LEU A 35 20.75 11.66 4.40
CA LEU A 35 19.32 11.50 4.66
C LEU A 35 19.16 11.57 6.19
N THR A 36 18.81 12.74 6.73
CA THR A 36 18.47 12.91 8.15
C THR A 36 17.52 11.78 8.54
N PRO A 37 17.90 10.84 9.42
CA PRO A 37 17.06 9.70 9.74
C PRO A 37 15.68 10.22 10.15
N PRO A 38 14.59 9.90 9.42
CA PRO A 38 13.34 10.65 9.48
C PRO A 38 12.87 10.69 10.93
N PRO A 39 12.82 11.90 11.53
CA PRO A 39 13.36 12.22 12.85
C PRO A 39 13.02 11.12 13.83
N THR A 40 13.98 10.20 14.04
CA THR A 40 13.67 8.82 14.43
C THR A 40 12.84 8.83 15.69
N THR A 41 11.53 8.63 15.51
CA THR A 41 10.60 8.34 16.57
C THR A 41 11.23 7.20 17.34
N PRO A 42 11.63 7.40 18.61
CA PRO A 42 12.29 6.35 19.37
C PRO A 42 11.49 5.06 19.27
N GLU A 43 12.11 3.89 19.29
CA GLU A 43 11.35 2.65 19.10
C GLU A 43 10.22 2.50 20.14
N TRP A 44 10.38 3.09 21.35
CA TRP A 44 9.30 3.23 22.32
C TRP A 44 8.17 4.20 21.89
N VAL A 45 8.46 5.28 21.16
CA VAL A 45 7.43 6.16 20.57
C VAL A 45 6.72 5.48 19.40
N LYS A 46 7.40 4.72 18.54
CA LYS A 46 6.72 3.91 17.50
C LYS A 46 5.81 2.87 18.14
N PHE A 47 6.33 2.12 19.11
CA PHE A 47 5.56 1.17 19.90
C PHE A 47 4.35 1.83 20.59
N CYS A 48 4.53 2.97 21.25
CA CYS A 48 3.42 3.77 21.79
C CYS A 48 2.44 4.24 20.70
N ARG A 49 2.89 4.60 19.49
CA ARG A 49 2.00 4.99 18.38
C ARG A 49 1.13 3.81 17.90
N GLN A 50 1.59 2.58 18.03
CA GLN A 50 0.78 1.38 17.79
C GLN A 50 -0.16 1.08 18.99
N LEU A 51 0.33 1.20 20.22
CA LEU A 51 -0.48 1.07 21.45
C LEU A 51 -1.57 2.14 21.60
N PHE A 52 -1.42 3.30 20.96
CA PHE A 52 -2.39 4.41 20.94
C PHE A 52 -2.84 4.75 19.50
N GLY A 53 -2.81 3.77 18.60
CA GLY A 53 -3.25 3.93 17.21
C GLY A 53 -4.70 3.50 17.02
N GLY A 54 -5.57 4.42 16.58
CA GLY A 54 -6.94 4.12 16.17
C GLY A 54 -7.74 3.35 17.24
N PHE A 55 -8.04 2.07 16.97
CA PHE A 55 -8.80 1.20 17.85
C PHE A 55 -8.15 0.99 19.23
N SER A 56 -6.82 0.98 19.33
CA SER A 56 -6.12 0.76 20.60
C SER A 56 -6.47 1.82 21.66
N ILE A 57 -6.81 3.06 21.25
CA ILE A 57 -7.31 4.10 22.16
C ILE A 57 -8.66 3.72 22.77
N LEU A 58 -9.58 3.16 21.97
CA LEU A 58 -10.92 2.76 22.43
C LEU A 58 -10.82 1.63 23.47
N LEU A 59 -9.92 0.68 23.24
CA LEU A 59 -9.64 -0.43 24.16
C LEU A 59 -8.95 0.06 25.45
N TRP A 60 -8.03 1.02 25.38
CA TRP A 60 -7.46 1.67 26.58
C TRP A 60 -8.52 2.41 27.40
N ILE A 61 -9.41 3.17 26.75
CA ILE A 61 -10.54 3.82 27.40
C ILE A 61 -11.41 2.77 28.10
N GLY A 62 -11.70 1.66 27.42
CA GLY A 62 -12.42 0.52 28.01
C GLY A 62 -11.74 -0.06 29.24
N ALA A 63 -10.46 -0.39 29.15
CA ALA A 63 -9.69 -0.93 30.28
C ALA A 63 -9.66 0.02 31.48
N ILE A 64 -9.40 1.33 31.26
CA ILE A 64 -9.39 2.36 32.30
C ILE A 64 -10.74 2.49 32.98
N LEU A 65 -11.84 2.44 32.22
CA LEU A 65 -13.19 2.52 32.75
C LEU A 65 -13.60 1.25 33.51
N CYS A 66 -13.12 0.07 33.11
CA CYS A 66 -13.28 -1.18 33.88
C CYS A 66 -12.53 -1.10 35.24
N PHE A 67 -11.31 -0.57 35.26
CA PHE A 67 -10.57 -0.33 36.51
C PHE A 67 -11.26 0.72 37.41
N LEU A 68 -11.81 1.78 36.82
CA LEU A 68 -12.59 2.79 37.55
C LEU A 68 -13.88 2.19 38.14
N ALA A 69 -14.58 1.36 37.39
CA ALA A 69 -15.78 0.65 37.85
C ALA A 69 -15.47 -0.27 39.04
N TYR A 70 -14.43 -1.10 38.93
CA TYR A 70 -13.98 -1.94 40.04
C TYR A 70 -13.56 -1.09 41.26
N GLY A 71 -12.86 0.03 41.06
CA GLY A 71 -12.46 0.94 42.14
C GLY A 71 -13.63 1.61 42.87
N ILE A 72 -14.73 1.89 42.17
CA ILE A 72 -15.95 2.46 42.76
C ILE A 72 -16.73 1.37 43.51
N GLN A 73 -16.87 0.18 42.93
CA GLN A 73 -17.50 -0.98 43.60
C GLN A 73 -16.75 -1.34 44.88
N ALA A 74 -15.41 -1.45 44.82
CA ALA A 74 -14.56 -1.74 45.98
C ALA A 74 -14.52 -0.63 47.05
N GLY A 75 -15.09 0.54 46.77
CA GLY A 75 -15.31 1.63 47.74
C GLY A 75 -16.75 1.73 48.26
N THR A 76 -17.67 0.89 47.78
CA THR A 76 -19.12 0.97 48.03
C THR A 76 -19.74 -0.36 48.48
N GLU A 77 -19.16 -1.49 48.07
CA GLU A 77 -19.57 -2.87 48.40
C GLU A 77 -18.47 -3.57 49.22
N ASP A 78 -18.84 -4.33 50.26
CA ASP A 78 -17.89 -5.07 51.10
C ASP A 78 -17.20 -6.27 50.39
N ASP A 79 -17.79 -6.78 49.30
CA ASP A 79 -17.21 -7.85 48.48
C ASP A 79 -17.43 -7.58 46.97
N PRO A 80 -16.57 -6.77 46.32
CA PRO A 80 -16.76 -6.33 44.94
C PRO A 80 -16.48 -7.43 43.91
N SER A 81 -17.29 -7.51 42.85
CA SER A 81 -17.09 -8.47 41.76
C SER A 81 -15.78 -8.20 41.01
N ARG A 82 -14.93 -9.23 40.91
CA ARG A 82 -13.60 -9.12 40.27
C ARG A 82 -13.65 -9.12 38.75
N ASP A 83 -14.83 -9.30 38.15
CA ASP A 83 -15.00 -9.41 36.70
C ASP A 83 -14.55 -8.13 35.98
N ASN A 84 -14.85 -6.95 36.55
CA ASN A 84 -14.38 -5.66 36.04
C ASN A 84 -12.84 -5.52 36.15
N LEU A 85 -12.22 -6.08 37.19
CA LEU A 85 -10.76 -6.12 37.34
C LEU A 85 -10.12 -7.05 36.30
N TYR A 86 -10.66 -8.26 36.12
CA TYR A 86 -10.16 -9.22 35.13
C TYR A 86 -10.35 -8.71 33.71
N LEU A 87 -11.51 -8.14 33.37
CA LEU A 87 -11.78 -7.56 32.05
C LEU A 87 -10.83 -6.39 31.75
N GLY A 88 -10.58 -5.50 32.71
CA GLY A 88 -9.60 -4.42 32.56
C GLY A 88 -8.17 -4.94 32.30
N ILE A 89 -7.75 -6.00 33.01
CA ILE A 89 -6.45 -6.65 32.80
C ILE A 89 -6.38 -7.30 31.41
N VAL A 90 -7.43 -8.01 30.98
CA VAL A 90 -7.47 -8.68 29.67
C VAL A 90 -7.42 -7.64 28.55
N LEU A 91 -8.27 -6.60 28.57
CA LEU A 91 -8.27 -5.55 27.54
C LEU A 91 -6.91 -4.85 27.44
N ALA A 92 -6.26 -4.54 28.57
CA ALA A 92 -4.90 -3.98 28.56
C ALA A 92 -3.86 -4.96 27.97
N ALA A 93 -3.96 -6.25 28.28
CA ALA A 93 -3.07 -7.28 27.72
C ALA A 93 -3.29 -7.46 26.20
N VAL A 94 -4.53 -7.42 25.72
CA VAL A 94 -4.87 -7.46 24.29
C VAL A 94 -4.18 -6.32 23.55
N VAL A 95 -4.31 -5.08 24.02
CA VAL A 95 -3.68 -3.91 23.38
C VAL A 95 -2.15 -4.01 23.38
N ILE A 96 -1.55 -4.53 24.47
CA ILE A 96 -0.10 -4.74 24.53
C ILE A 96 0.36 -5.80 23.52
N ILE A 97 -0.39 -6.90 23.36
CA ILE A 97 -0.05 -7.99 22.43
C ILE A 97 -0.22 -7.54 20.97
N THR A 98 -1.34 -6.90 20.62
CA THR A 98 -1.57 -6.39 19.26
C THR A 98 -0.59 -5.27 18.91
N GLY A 99 -0.31 -4.35 19.84
CA GLY A 99 0.71 -3.32 19.69
C GLY A 99 2.12 -3.89 19.47
N CYS A 100 2.51 -4.92 20.22
CA CYS A 100 3.77 -5.65 20.02
C CYS A 100 3.85 -6.29 18.62
N PHE A 101 2.76 -6.90 18.13
CA PHE A 101 2.71 -7.56 16.83
C PHE A 101 2.83 -6.54 15.67
N SER A 102 2.03 -5.47 15.71
CA SER A 102 2.06 -4.38 14.74
C SER A 102 3.42 -3.68 14.70
N TYR A 103 4.00 -3.38 15.88
CA TYR A 103 5.35 -2.81 15.99
C TYR A 103 6.42 -3.75 15.42
N TYR A 104 6.37 -5.06 15.71
CA TYR A 104 7.34 -6.03 15.15
C TYR A 104 7.29 -6.06 13.62
N GLN A 105 6.10 -5.98 13.03
CA GLN A 105 5.90 -5.94 11.58
C GLN A 105 6.41 -4.63 10.96
N GLU A 106 6.09 -3.47 11.54
CA GLU A 106 6.59 -2.16 11.11
C GLU A 106 8.12 -2.06 11.24
N ALA A 107 8.68 -2.56 12.34
CA ALA A 107 10.12 -2.61 12.57
C ALA A 107 10.85 -3.55 11.59
N LYS A 108 10.24 -4.69 11.20
CA LYS A 108 10.81 -5.58 10.17
C LYS A 108 10.85 -4.89 8.80
N SER A 109 9.78 -4.19 8.42
CA SER A 109 9.76 -3.38 7.19
C SER A 109 10.81 -2.26 7.23
N SER A 110 10.91 -1.55 8.37
CA SER A 110 11.88 -0.47 8.59
C SER A 110 13.34 -0.94 8.49
N LYS A 111 13.66 -2.16 8.96
CA LYS A 111 15.01 -2.74 8.82
C LYS A 111 15.39 -3.05 7.37
N ILE A 112 14.42 -3.33 6.50
CA ILE A 112 14.67 -3.48 5.06
C ILE A 112 14.97 -2.11 4.44
N MET A 113 14.35 -1.03 4.89
CA MET A 113 14.73 0.34 4.48
C MET A 113 16.11 0.75 5.00
N GLU A 114 16.51 0.27 6.19
CA GLU A 114 17.80 0.62 6.79
C GLU A 114 19.01 0.08 6.00
N SER A 115 18.88 -1.06 5.30
CA SER A 115 19.96 -1.56 4.43
C SER A 115 20.24 -0.65 3.23
N PHE A 116 19.28 0.19 2.81
CA PHE A 116 19.50 1.20 1.77
C PHE A 116 20.40 2.35 2.25
N LYS A 117 20.51 2.62 3.56
CA LYS A 117 21.47 3.63 4.09
C LYS A 117 22.91 3.26 3.76
N ASN A 118 23.23 1.96 3.74
CA ASN A 118 24.57 1.44 3.43
C ASN A 118 24.94 1.57 1.93
N MET A 119 24.08 2.17 1.10
CA MET A 119 24.34 2.44 -0.31
C MET A 119 24.73 3.90 -0.62
N VAL A 120 24.79 4.77 0.38
CA VAL A 120 25.23 6.17 0.26
C VAL A 120 26.76 6.22 0.05
N PRO A 121 27.30 7.02 -0.89
CA PRO A 121 28.75 7.20 -1.03
C PRO A 121 29.34 7.88 0.21
N GLN A 122 30.47 7.38 0.72
CA GLN A 122 31.09 7.90 1.93
C GLN A 122 31.80 9.25 1.74
N GLN A 123 32.07 9.66 0.50
CA GLN A 123 32.77 10.92 0.19
C GLN A 123 32.19 11.58 -1.07
N ALA A 124 32.29 12.89 -1.13
CA ALA A 124 31.91 13.74 -2.26
C ALA A 124 33.05 14.70 -2.60
N LEU A 125 33.20 15.03 -3.89
CA LEU A 125 34.14 16.04 -4.36
C LEU A 125 33.40 17.38 -4.51
N VAL A 126 33.75 18.37 -3.70
CA VAL A 126 33.14 19.71 -3.73
C VAL A 126 34.16 20.78 -4.07
N ILE A 127 33.66 21.92 -4.54
CA ILE A 127 34.43 23.13 -4.83
C ILE A 127 34.01 24.20 -3.83
N ARG A 128 34.98 24.67 -3.04
CA ARG A 128 34.81 25.76 -2.06
C ARG A 128 36.01 26.69 -2.15
N GLU A 129 35.76 27.99 -2.15
CA GLU A 129 36.78 29.06 -2.36
C GLU A 129 37.65 28.88 -3.63
N GLY A 130 37.13 28.14 -4.62
CA GLY A 130 37.84 27.78 -5.86
C GLY A 130 38.72 26.53 -5.78
N GLU A 131 38.97 25.98 -4.58
CA GLU A 131 39.72 24.74 -4.41
C GLU A 131 38.82 23.50 -4.50
N LYS A 132 39.38 22.39 -5.01
CA LYS A 132 38.70 21.08 -5.06
C LYS A 132 39.05 20.27 -3.82
N MET A 133 38.06 19.94 -3.00
CA MET A 133 38.25 19.15 -1.77
C MET A 133 37.35 17.92 -1.76
N GLN A 134 37.88 16.79 -1.27
CA GLN A 134 37.05 15.67 -0.86
C GLN A 134 36.54 15.94 0.56
N VAL A 135 35.22 15.85 0.73
CA VAL A 135 34.51 15.96 2.01
C VAL A 135 33.71 14.69 2.24
N ASN A 136 33.24 14.46 3.47
CA ASN A 136 32.20 13.45 3.70
C ASN A 136 30.93 13.88 2.92
N ALA A 137 30.18 12.93 2.34
CA ALA A 137 28.92 13.25 1.66
C ALA A 137 27.91 13.94 2.61
N GLU A 138 28.03 13.68 3.91
CA GLU A 138 27.26 14.34 4.99
C GLU A 138 27.63 15.82 5.20
N GLU A 139 28.82 16.27 4.78
CA GLU A 139 29.30 17.66 4.94
C GLU A 139 28.96 18.55 3.72
N VAL A 140 28.35 18.00 2.69
CA VAL A 140 27.80 18.74 1.55
C VAL A 140 26.57 19.56 2.01
N VAL A 141 26.31 20.72 1.42
CA VAL A 141 25.20 21.60 1.81
C VAL A 141 24.38 22.16 0.65
N VAL A 142 23.19 22.70 0.96
CA VAL A 142 22.34 23.40 -0.02
C VAL A 142 23.05 24.65 -0.52
N GLY A 143 23.49 24.61 -1.79
CA GLY A 143 24.28 25.67 -2.41
C GLY A 143 25.73 25.30 -2.71
N ASP A 144 26.24 24.15 -2.23
CA ASP A 144 27.58 23.69 -2.63
C ASP A 144 27.68 23.44 -4.14
N LEU A 145 28.88 23.65 -4.67
CA LEU A 145 29.25 23.26 -6.02
C LEU A 145 29.92 21.89 -5.99
N VAL A 146 29.17 20.83 -6.28
CA VAL A 146 29.67 19.44 -6.32
C VAL A 146 30.24 19.14 -7.71
N GLU A 147 31.37 18.45 -7.82
CA GLU A 147 31.93 17.89 -9.06
C GLU A 147 31.80 16.36 -9.05
N ILE A 148 31.27 15.77 -10.13
CA ILE A 148 31.11 14.32 -10.30
C ILE A 148 31.86 13.83 -11.55
N LYS A 149 32.38 12.60 -11.51
CA LYS A 149 33.15 11.95 -12.59
C LYS A 149 32.63 10.54 -12.84
N GLY A 150 32.93 9.97 -14.00
CA GLY A 150 32.64 8.55 -14.30
C GLY A 150 33.20 7.62 -13.22
N GLY A 151 32.32 6.83 -12.60
CA GLY A 151 32.58 5.99 -11.42
C GLY A 151 31.99 6.55 -10.12
N ASP A 152 31.76 7.85 -10.00
CA ASP A 152 31.24 8.48 -8.79
C ASP A 152 29.72 8.31 -8.65
N ARG A 153 29.25 8.11 -7.41
CA ARG A 153 27.81 8.12 -7.08
C ARG A 153 27.37 9.53 -6.66
N VAL A 154 26.24 9.99 -7.19
CA VAL A 154 25.74 11.36 -7.02
C VAL A 154 25.28 11.57 -5.56
N PRO A 155 25.90 12.50 -4.80
CA PRO A 155 25.76 12.58 -3.34
C PRO A 155 24.56 13.40 -2.85
N ALA A 156 23.88 14.12 -3.74
CA ALA A 156 22.67 14.92 -3.47
C ALA A 156 21.97 15.26 -4.81
N ASP A 157 20.73 15.77 -4.78
CA ASP A 157 20.02 16.19 -6.01
C ASP A 157 20.66 17.45 -6.62
N LEU A 158 21.55 17.30 -7.61
CA LEU A 158 22.31 18.41 -8.22
C LEU A 158 21.61 19.00 -9.45
N ARG A 159 21.48 20.33 -9.49
CA ARG A 159 21.21 21.16 -10.68
C ARG A 159 22.54 21.43 -11.40
N ILE A 160 22.75 20.80 -12.56
CA ILE A 160 24.02 20.81 -13.32
C ILE A 160 24.31 22.17 -13.97
N ILE A 161 25.48 22.75 -13.71
CA ILE A 161 25.92 24.04 -14.27
C ILE A 161 27.02 23.93 -15.33
N SER A 162 27.74 22.80 -15.37
CA SER A 162 28.76 22.50 -16.39
C SER A 162 28.86 20.99 -16.59
N ALA A 163 29.00 20.50 -17.83
CA ALA A 163 29.18 19.08 -18.11
C ALA A 163 30.05 18.85 -19.35
N HIS A 164 30.97 17.88 -19.27
CA HIS A 164 31.83 17.44 -20.36
C HIS A 164 31.68 15.93 -20.54
N GLY A 165 30.91 15.52 -21.55
CA GLY A 165 30.63 14.11 -21.86
C GLY A 165 29.87 13.34 -20.78
N CYS A 166 29.35 14.02 -19.75
CA CYS A 166 28.75 13.36 -18.58
C CYS A 166 27.52 12.53 -18.97
N LYS A 167 27.49 11.27 -18.54
CA LYS A 167 26.30 10.42 -18.57
C LYS A 167 26.06 9.79 -17.21
N VAL A 168 24.80 9.72 -16.80
CA VAL A 168 24.36 9.24 -15.49
C VAL A 168 23.35 8.12 -15.68
N ASP A 169 23.57 7.00 -14.98
CA ASP A 169 22.61 5.91 -14.89
C ASP A 169 21.46 6.29 -13.95
N ASN A 170 20.27 6.44 -14.52
CA ASN A 170 19.04 6.74 -13.82
C ASN A 170 18.24 5.47 -13.43
N SER A 171 18.79 4.27 -13.62
CA SER A 171 18.12 2.98 -13.34
C SER A 171 17.41 2.92 -11.98
N SER A 172 17.99 3.53 -10.94
CA SER A 172 17.45 3.59 -9.58
C SER A 172 16.19 4.45 -9.43
N LEU A 173 15.85 5.29 -10.41
CA LEU A 173 14.62 6.10 -10.44
C LEU A 173 13.70 5.78 -11.63
N THR A 174 14.24 5.40 -12.80
CA THR A 174 13.47 5.19 -14.03
C THR A 174 13.39 3.74 -14.50
N GLY A 175 14.21 2.83 -13.96
CA GLY A 175 14.35 1.45 -14.44
C GLY A 175 15.08 1.29 -15.78
N GLU A 176 15.38 2.39 -16.48
CA GLU A 176 16.18 2.39 -17.71
C GLU A 176 17.68 2.34 -17.39
N SER A 177 18.43 1.47 -18.07
CA SER A 177 19.88 1.28 -17.88
C SER A 177 20.74 1.87 -19.01
N GLU A 178 20.17 2.65 -19.93
CA GLU A 178 20.97 3.44 -20.88
C GLU A 178 21.49 4.72 -20.18
N PRO A 179 22.82 4.99 -20.17
CA PRO A 179 23.37 6.15 -19.49
C PRO A 179 22.89 7.48 -20.09
N GLN A 180 22.12 8.24 -19.32
CA GLN A 180 21.47 9.47 -19.78
C GLN A 180 22.43 10.66 -19.71
N THR A 181 22.67 11.32 -20.85
CA THR A 181 23.60 12.46 -20.98
C THR A 181 23.12 13.68 -20.20
N ARG A 182 24.04 14.35 -19.50
CA ARG A 182 23.76 15.56 -18.70
C ARG A 182 24.35 16.82 -19.33
N SER A 183 23.65 17.94 -19.22
CA SER A 183 23.99 19.24 -19.82
C SER A 183 23.51 20.40 -18.93
N PRO A 184 24.11 21.60 -18.98
CA PRO A 184 23.70 22.72 -18.11
C PRO A 184 22.30 23.30 -18.39
N ASP A 185 21.92 23.24 -19.66
CA ASP A 185 20.74 23.89 -20.23
C ASP A 185 19.44 23.12 -19.93
N CYS A 186 18.35 23.84 -19.68
CA CYS A 186 17.06 23.22 -19.40
C CYS A 186 16.49 22.58 -20.66
N THR A 187 16.52 21.25 -20.73
CA THR A 187 16.03 20.50 -21.90
C THR A 187 14.57 20.05 -21.76
N HIS A 188 14.04 20.05 -20.53
CA HIS A 188 12.63 19.77 -20.27
C HIS A 188 12.15 20.51 -19.02
N ASP A 189 10.82 20.62 -18.86
CA ASP A 189 10.20 21.22 -17.68
C ASP A 189 10.01 20.20 -16.55
N ASN A 190 9.85 18.91 -16.87
CA ASN A 190 9.82 17.85 -15.86
C ASN A 190 11.23 17.69 -15.25
N PRO A 191 11.41 17.88 -13.92
CA PRO A 191 12.71 17.72 -13.26
C PRO A 191 13.36 16.36 -13.51
N LEU A 192 12.58 15.28 -13.62
CA LEU A 192 13.08 13.91 -13.80
C LEU A 192 13.73 13.66 -15.17
N GLU A 193 13.28 14.37 -16.19
CA GLU A 193 13.66 14.16 -17.60
C GLU A 193 14.67 15.20 -18.11
N THR A 194 14.73 16.38 -17.48
CA THR A 194 15.70 17.40 -17.89
C THR A 194 17.14 16.94 -17.64
N ARG A 195 17.99 17.12 -18.64
CA ARG A 195 19.42 16.75 -18.59
C ARG A 195 20.22 17.58 -17.60
N ASN A 196 19.62 18.64 -17.04
CA ASN A 196 20.27 19.60 -16.18
C ASN A 196 20.01 19.39 -14.68
N ILE A 197 19.45 18.24 -14.32
CA ILE A 197 19.37 17.71 -12.95
C ILE A 197 19.97 16.29 -12.93
N THR A 198 20.61 15.93 -11.82
CA THR A 198 21.05 14.56 -11.49
C THR A 198 20.64 14.22 -10.07
N PHE A 199 20.09 13.03 -9.85
CA PHE A 199 19.44 12.67 -8.59
C PHE A 199 20.36 11.99 -7.60
N PHE A 200 20.10 12.21 -6.32
CA PHE A 200 20.67 11.44 -5.22
C PHE A 200 20.58 9.93 -5.52
N SER A 201 21.66 9.20 -5.20
CA SER A 201 21.82 7.75 -5.44
C SER A 201 21.97 7.29 -6.89
N THR A 202 21.90 8.16 -7.90
CA THR A 202 22.28 7.82 -9.29
C THR A 202 23.81 7.69 -9.45
N ASN A 203 24.27 6.94 -10.46
CA ASN A 203 25.70 6.72 -10.70
C ASN A 203 26.15 7.50 -11.95
N CYS A 204 27.23 8.28 -11.86
CA CYS A 204 27.88 8.85 -13.03
C CYS A 204 28.67 7.74 -13.74
N VAL A 205 28.33 7.44 -14.99
CA VAL A 205 28.90 6.32 -15.75
C VAL A 205 30.19 6.74 -16.45
N GLU A 206 30.16 7.89 -17.12
CA GLU A 206 31.31 8.44 -17.85
C GLU A 206 31.25 9.98 -17.91
N GLY A 207 32.35 10.61 -18.32
CA GLY A 207 32.51 12.06 -18.39
C GLY A 207 32.64 12.74 -17.02
N THR A 208 32.44 14.06 -16.98
CA THR A 208 32.46 14.87 -15.75
C THR A 208 31.38 15.96 -15.77
N ALA A 209 30.83 16.32 -14.61
CA ALA A 209 29.87 17.41 -14.47
C ALA A 209 29.98 18.12 -13.11
N ARG A 210 29.33 19.28 -12.98
CA ARG A 210 29.20 20.02 -11.71
C ARG A 210 27.78 20.51 -11.49
N GLY A 211 27.31 20.60 -10.24
CA GLY A 211 25.97 21.11 -9.93
C GLY A 211 25.67 21.43 -8.46
N VAL A 212 24.44 21.90 -8.19
CA VAL A 212 24.00 22.56 -6.93
C VAL A 212 22.70 21.97 -6.36
N VAL A 213 22.60 21.78 -5.04
CA VAL A 213 21.67 20.84 -4.34
C VAL A 213 20.17 21.27 -4.20
N GLY A 214 19.21 20.31 -4.11
CA GLY A 214 17.73 20.49 -3.91
C GLY A 214 16.98 19.41 -3.07
N LYS A 215 15.61 19.46 -2.99
CA LYS A 215 14.70 18.55 -2.20
C LYS A 215 13.23 18.47 -2.73
N THR A 216 12.47 17.39 -2.44
CA THR A 216 11.01 17.19 -2.75
C THR A 216 10.21 16.32 -1.72
N PRO A 217 8.85 16.21 -1.77
CA PRO A 217 8.01 15.47 -0.78
C PRO A 217 7.06 14.38 -1.34
N ILE A 218 6.68 13.36 -0.54
CA ILE A 218 5.67 12.32 -0.94
C ILE A 218 4.79 11.71 0.19
N ALA A 219 4.91 12.17 1.45
CA ALA A 219 4.49 11.41 2.64
C ALA A 219 3.02 11.57 3.13
N ILE A 220 2.07 12.00 2.28
CA ILE A 220 0.78 12.57 2.74
C ILE A 220 -0.44 11.63 2.63
N GLU A 221 -0.46 10.64 1.73
CA GLU A 221 -1.72 9.96 1.35
C GLU A 221 -2.21 8.81 2.27
N ILE A 222 -1.46 8.42 3.30
CA ILE A 222 -1.72 7.16 4.05
C ILE A 222 -2.85 7.27 5.10
N GLU A 223 -3.23 8.48 5.51
CA GLU A 223 -4.08 8.69 6.71
C GLU A 223 -5.60 8.45 6.48
N HIS A 224 -6.08 8.51 5.25
CA HIS A 224 -7.53 8.61 4.95
C HIS A 224 -8.35 7.32 5.21
N PHE A 225 -7.72 6.14 5.28
CA PHE A 225 -8.45 4.87 5.42
C PHE A 225 -8.99 4.62 6.84
N ILE A 226 -8.24 5.00 7.87
CA ILE A 226 -8.54 4.66 9.28
C ILE A 226 -9.82 5.37 9.76
N GLN A 227 -10.06 6.59 9.28
CA GLN A 227 -11.15 7.46 9.71
C GLN A 227 -12.55 6.85 9.48
N LEU A 228 -12.72 5.99 8.46
CA LEU A 228 -14.03 5.46 8.07
C LEU A 228 -14.60 4.45 9.08
N ILE A 229 -13.78 3.51 9.56
CA ILE A 229 -14.25 2.40 10.42
C ILE A 229 -14.46 2.91 11.85
N THR A 230 -13.56 3.76 12.36
CA THR A 230 -13.69 4.40 13.67
C THR A 230 -15.00 5.19 13.81
N GLY A 231 -15.48 5.82 12.73
CA GLY A 231 -16.74 6.57 12.73
C GLY A 231 -17.97 5.71 13.01
N VAL A 232 -18.04 4.48 12.49
CA VAL A 232 -19.20 3.59 12.66
C VAL A 232 -19.27 3.02 14.08
N ALA A 233 -18.13 2.54 14.61
CA ALA A 233 -18.07 1.98 15.96
C ALA A 233 -18.44 3.03 17.03
N VAL A 234 -17.93 4.27 16.90
CA VAL A 234 -18.26 5.37 17.81
C VAL A 234 -19.74 5.77 17.70
N PHE A 235 -20.31 5.83 16.49
CA PHE A 235 -21.73 6.17 16.29
C PHE A 235 -22.67 5.16 16.97
N LEU A 236 -22.42 3.86 16.82
CA LEU A 236 -23.23 2.82 17.45
C LEU A 236 -23.08 2.85 18.97
N GLY A 237 -21.83 2.87 19.48
CA GLY A 237 -21.55 2.91 20.92
C GLY A 237 -22.23 4.10 21.63
N VAL A 238 -22.07 5.32 21.10
CA VAL A 238 -22.67 6.52 21.70
C VAL A 238 -24.20 6.49 21.63
N SER A 239 -24.78 5.93 20.57
CA SER A 239 -26.24 5.78 20.46
C SER A 239 -26.81 4.86 21.54
N PHE A 240 -26.16 3.72 21.82
CA PHE A 240 -26.59 2.80 22.89
C PHE A 240 -26.24 3.28 24.30
N PHE A 241 -25.19 4.08 24.47
CA PHE A 241 -24.92 4.81 25.73
C PHE A 241 -26.06 5.76 26.08
N ILE A 242 -26.53 6.58 25.12
CA ILE A 242 -27.66 7.50 25.35
C ILE A 242 -28.95 6.71 25.62
N LEU A 243 -29.20 5.63 24.86
CA LEU A 243 -30.40 4.80 25.03
C LEU A 243 -30.44 4.07 26.38
N SER A 244 -29.30 3.58 26.88
CA SER A 244 -29.23 2.93 28.20
C SER A 244 -29.45 3.93 29.36
N LEU A 245 -28.93 5.15 29.27
CA LEU A 245 -29.25 6.22 30.23
C LEU A 245 -30.75 6.59 30.22
N ILE A 246 -31.40 6.58 29.04
CA ILE A 246 -32.85 6.83 28.93
C ILE A 246 -33.69 5.70 29.55
N LEU A 247 -33.22 4.46 29.48
CA LEU A 247 -33.86 3.29 30.11
C LEU A 247 -33.62 3.20 31.63
N GLY A 248 -32.88 4.15 32.23
CA GLY A 248 -32.68 4.23 33.68
C GLY A 248 -31.55 3.36 34.23
N TYR A 249 -30.70 2.79 33.38
CA TYR A 249 -29.48 2.10 33.84
C TYR A 249 -28.52 3.08 34.51
N THR A 250 -27.70 2.58 35.44
CA THR A 250 -26.66 3.40 36.06
C THR A 250 -25.65 3.86 35.02
N TRP A 251 -25.00 5.00 35.28
CA TRP A 251 -23.94 5.52 34.40
C TRP A 251 -22.77 4.54 34.25
N LEU A 252 -22.57 3.65 35.23
CA LEU A 252 -21.53 2.62 35.24
C LEU A 252 -21.88 1.49 34.26
N GLU A 253 -23.11 0.97 34.31
CA GLU A 253 -23.60 -0.04 33.36
C GLU A 253 -23.62 0.53 31.93
N ALA A 254 -24.13 1.75 31.74
CA ALA A 254 -24.14 2.42 30.45
C ALA A 254 -22.72 2.53 29.84
N VAL A 255 -21.72 2.84 30.66
CA VAL A 255 -20.30 2.81 30.27
C VAL A 255 -19.83 1.40 29.88
N ILE A 256 -20.19 0.36 30.66
CA ILE A 256 -19.81 -1.03 30.34
C ILE A 256 -20.44 -1.47 29.01
N PHE A 257 -21.69 -1.10 28.72
CA PHE A 257 -22.34 -1.38 27.43
C PHE A 257 -21.71 -0.60 26.27
N LEU A 258 -21.37 0.68 26.47
CA LEU A 258 -20.62 1.48 25.50
C LEU A 258 -19.30 0.80 25.11
N ILE A 259 -18.57 0.25 26.09
CA ILE A 259 -17.31 -0.46 25.86
C ILE A 259 -17.56 -1.78 25.12
N GLY A 260 -18.48 -2.62 25.60
CA GLY A 260 -18.79 -3.91 24.98
C GLY A 260 -19.23 -3.78 23.51
N ILE A 261 -20.08 -2.79 23.21
CA ILE A 261 -20.56 -2.49 21.85
C ILE A 261 -19.43 -1.92 20.97
N ILE A 262 -18.48 -1.17 21.54
CA ILE A 262 -17.32 -0.69 20.79
C ILE A 262 -16.34 -1.84 20.49
N VAL A 263 -16.01 -2.69 21.47
CA VAL A 263 -15.18 -3.88 21.28
C VAL A 263 -15.77 -4.77 20.19
N ALA A 264 -17.04 -5.16 20.32
CA ALA A 264 -17.76 -5.97 19.34
C ALA A 264 -18.08 -5.26 18.00
N ASN A 265 -17.53 -4.07 17.72
CA ASN A 265 -17.51 -3.43 16.40
C ASN A 265 -16.10 -3.16 15.87
N VAL A 266 -15.06 -3.57 16.61
CA VAL A 266 -13.66 -3.53 16.19
C VAL A 266 -13.24 -4.95 15.85
N PRO A 267 -13.06 -5.31 14.56
CA PRO A 267 -12.53 -6.62 14.21
C PRO A 267 -11.02 -6.64 14.51
N GLU A 268 -10.64 -6.95 15.74
CA GLU A 268 -9.26 -6.85 16.25
C GLU A 268 -8.29 -7.73 15.44
N GLY A 269 -8.74 -8.90 15.01
CA GLY A 269 -8.02 -9.80 14.10
C GLY A 269 -7.81 -9.27 12.68
N LEU A 270 -8.54 -8.22 12.23
CA LEU A 270 -8.45 -7.73 10.86
C LEU A 270 -7.09 -7.04 10.57
N LEU A 271 -6.56 -6.27 11.51
CA LEU A 271 -5.24 -5.64 11.35
C LEU A 271 -4.12 -6.69 11.31
N ALA A 272 -4.24 -7.76 12.10
CA ALA A 272 -3.30 -8.88 12.10
C ALA A 272 -3.36 -9.68 10.79
N THR A 273 -4.56 -10.07 10.34
CA THR A 273 -4.77 -10.87 9.11
C THR A 273 -4.28 -10.15 7.85
N VAL A 274 -4.62 -8.86 7.68
CA VAL A 274 -4.16 -8.00 6.59
C VAL A 274 -2.63 -7.96 6.54
N THR A 275 -2.00 -7.67 7.69
CA THR A 275 -0.54 -7.44 7.74
C THR A 275 0.26 -8.74 7.63
N VAL A 276 -0.26 -9.87 8.12
CA VAL A 276 0.33 -11.20 7.90
C VAL A 276 0.40 -11.56 6.42
N ARG A 277 -0.65 -11.29 5.63
CA ARG A 277 -0.64 -11.63 4.18
C ARG A 277 0.20 -10.67 3.33
N LEU A 278 0.41 -9.44 3.79
CA LEU A 278 1.30 -8.46 3.16
C LEU A 278 2.80 -8.79 3.36
N ASN A 279 3.16 -9.73 4.24
CA ASN A 279 4.54 -10.14 4.48
C ASN A 279 5.16 -10.85 3.24
N PRO A 280 6.31 -10.37 2.70
CA PRO A 280 7.03 -10.99 1.58
C PRO A 280 7.38 -12.47 1.76
N GLU A 281 7.62 -12.94 2.98
CA GLU A 281 8.02 -14.33 3.24
C GLU A 281 6.82 -15.29 3.23
N VAL A 282 5.71 -14.90 3.84
CA VAL A 282 4.51 -15.75 4.01
C VAL A 282 3.68 -15.85 2.72
N GLY A 283 3.74 -14.82 1.87
CA GLY A 283 3.09 -14.84 0.56
C GLY A 283 3.90 -15.51 -0.57
N GLY A 284 5.12 -15.97 -0.31
CA GLY A 284 6.00 -16.61 -1.31
C GLY A 284 6.65 -15.63 -2.30
N TRP A 285 6.73 -14.33 -1.97
CA TRP A 285 7.09 -13.25 -2.89
C TRP A 285 8.60 -13.21 -3.29
N GLY A 286 9.40 -14.19 -2.89
CA GLY A 286 10.87 -14.13 -2.91
C GLY A 286 11.59 -14.83 -4.08
N GLN A 287 10.88 -15.34 -5.09
CA GLN A 287 11.48 -16.14 -6.17
C GLN A 287 11.06 -15.75 -7.62
N ASP A 288 10.32 -14.65 -7.79
CA ASP A 288 9.85 -14.19 -9.10
C ASP A 288 10.82 -13.19 -9.77
N PRO A 289 11.48 -13.51 -10.91
CA PRO A 289 12.48 -12.65 -11.56
C PRO A 289 11.85 -11.51 -12.42
N TRP A 290 10.63 -11.10 -12.12
CA TRP A 290 9.80 -10.22 -12.97
C TRP A 290 9.93 -8.72 -12.65
N SER A 291 10.90 -8.31 -11.83
CA SER A 291 11.07 -6.94 -11.35
C SER A 291 11.93 -6.03 -12.24
N GLU A 292 12.37 -6.48 -13.42
CA GLU A 292 13.18 -5.67 -14.34
C GLU A 292 12.36 -5.11 -15.51
N GLY A 293 12.59 -3.84 -15.85
CA GLY A 293 11.85 -3.11 -16.88
C GLY A 293 12.04 -3.64 -18.31
N VAL A 294 11.06 -3.32 -19.15
CA VAL A 294 11.11 -3.56 -20.60
C VAL A 294 11.96 -2.48 -21.25
N ARG A 295 13.19 -2.85 -21.64
CA ARG A 295 14.06 -1.96 -22.40
C ARG A 295 13.54 -1.82 -23.83
N CYS A 296 13.65 -0.60 -24.38
CA CYS A 296 13.11 -0.23 -25.69
C CYS A 296 14.27 0.17 -26.64
N PRO A 297 14.38 -0.42 -27.85
CA PRO A 297 15.54 -0.19 -28.72
C PRO A 297 15.33 0.79 -29.87
N HIS A 298 16.42 1.40 -30.32
CA HIS A 298 16.55 1.92 -31.68
C HIS A 298 17.35 0.94 -32.55
N PRO A 299 16.94 0.66 -33.80
CA PRO A 299 17.80 -0.02 -34.77
C PRO A 299 18.95 0.91 -35.16
N ARG A 300 20.16 0.68 -34.62
CA ARG A 300 21.38 1.40 -35.00
C ARG A 300 21.92 0.78 -36.29
N PHE A 301 21.87 1.53 -37.39
CA PHE A 301 22.44 1.12 -38.67
C PHE A 301 23.93 1.48 -38.73
N ILE A 302 24.77 0.50 -39.09
CA ILE A 302 26.19 0.68 -39.38
C ILE A 302 26.42 0.31 -40.84
N SER A 303 27.01 1.24 -41.60
CA SER A 303 27.46 1.02 -42.96
C SER A 303 28.89 0.47 -43.00
N PHE A 304 29.07 -0.68 -43.63
CA PHE A 304 30.37 -1.30 -43.83
C PHE A 304 30.87 -1.03 -45.25
N CYS A 305 32.12 -0.58 -45.36
CA CYS A 305 32.86 -0.43 -46.60
C CYS A 305 34.30 -0.94 -46.40
N HIS A 306 34.99 -1.23 -47.49
CA HIS A 306 36.38 -1.68 -47.49
C HIS A 306 37.10 -1.18 -48.74
N TYR A 307 38.42 -1.17 -48.73
CA TYR A 307 39.22 -0.87 -49.92
C TYR A 307 40.53 -1.67 -49.88
N TYR A 308 40.92 -2.23 -51.02
CA TYR A 308 42.20 -2.93 -51.16
C TYR A 308 43.25 -1.94 -51.65
N LEU A 309 44.10 -1.47 -50.75
CA LEU A 309 45.20 -0.56 -51.06
C LEU A 309 46.19 -1.22 -52.06
N PRO A 310 46.62 -0.52 -53.13
CA PRO A 310 47.59 -1.07 -54.08
C PRO A 310 48.96 -1.32 -53.45
N GLU A 311 49.52 -2.54 -53.59
CA GLU A 311 50.85 -2.87 -53.06
C GLU A 311 51.99 -2.01 -53.67
N GLU A 312 51.77 -1.41 -54.84
CA GLU A 312 52.71 -0.48 -55.49
C GLU A 312 52.84 0.87 -54.76
N GLN A 313 51.77 1.30 -54.08
CA GLN A 313 51.72 2.56 -53.31
C GLN A 313 51.94 2.32 -51.82
N PHE A 314 51.46 1.18 -51.31
CA PHE A 314 51.47 0.81 -49.90
C PHE A 314 52.23 -0.53 -49.71
N PRO A 315 53.57 -0.53 -49.82
CA PRO A 315 54.37 -1.74 -49.69
C PRO A 315 54.33 -2.34 -48.27
N LYS A 316 54.67 -3.62 -48.15
CA LYS A 316 54.70 -4.34 -46.86
C LYS A 316 55.74 -3.71 -45.93
N GLY A 317 55.27 -3.04 -44.87
CA GLY A 317 56.09 -2.24 -43.96
C GLY A 317 55.87 -0.72 -44.06
N PHE A 318 54.97 -0.25 -44.93
CA PHE A 318 54.53 1.15 -44.98
C PHE A 318 53.97 1.59 -43.62
N ALA A 319 54.38 2.78 -43.16
CA ALA A 319 53.90 3.39 -41.93
C ALA A 319 52.65 4.23 -42.19
N PHE A 320 51.49 3.72 -41.76
CA PHE A 320 50.24 4.48 -41.81
C PHE A 320 50.21 5.52 -40.69
N ASP A 321 49.82 6.74 -41.04
CA ASP A 321 49.64 7.85 -40.12
C ASP A 321 48.15 8.18 -40.00
N CYS A 322 47.67 8.33 -38.76
CA CYS A 322 46.26 8.58 -38.44
C CYS A 322 45.96 10.05 -38.15
N ASP A 323 46.98 10.86 -37.86
CA ASP A 323 46.84 12.28 -37.56
C ASP A 323 47.04 13.09 -38.86
N ASP A 324 48.12 12.84 -39.59
CA ASP A 324 48.35 13.32 -40.96
C ASP A 324 47.98 12.22 -41.97
N VAL A 325 46.66 11.99 -42.12
CA VAL A 325 46.04 10.87 -42.87
C VAL A 325 46.70 10.61 -44.23
N ASN A 326 47.51 9.54 -44.31
CA ASN A 326 48.35 9.22 -45.46
C ASN A 326 47.81 8.10 -46.37
N PHE A 327 46.53 7.77 -46.25
CA PHE A 327 45.81 6.73 -47.00
C PHE A 327 44.46 7.23 -47.53
N THR A 328 43.89 6.57 -48.55
CA THR A 328 42.60 7.00 -49.12
C THR A 328 41.42 6.72 -48.18
N THR A 329 40.63 7.74 -47.91
CA THR A 329 39.35 7.68 -47.19
C THR A 329 38.14 7.77 -48.12
N ASP A 330 38.34 8.27 -49.35
CA ASP A 330 37.35 8.34 -50.42
C ASP A 330 37.37 7.12 -51.34
N ASN A 331 36.31 6.95 -52.15
CA ASN A 331 36.14 5.90 -53.17
C ASN A 331 36.24 4.46 -52.63
N LEU A 332 35.90 4.25 -51.36
CA LEU A 332 35.82 2.94 -50.72
C LEU A 332 34.71 2.08 -51.35
N CYS A 333 34.94 0.77 -51.48
CA CYS A 333 33.94 -0.18 -51.94
C CYS A 333 32.90 -0.42 -50.82
N PHE A 334 31.63 -0.12 -51.09
CA PHE A 334 30.54 -0.36 -50.14
C PHE A 334 30.19 -1.85 -50.07
N VAL A 335 30.16 -2.41 -48.85
CA VAL A 335 29.92 -3.85 -48.60
C VAL A 335 28.48 -4.11 -48.18
N GLY A 336 27.90 -3.26 -47.33
CA GLY A 336 26.52 -3.43 -46.88
C GLY A 336 26.14 -2.62 -45.63
N LEU A 337 24.91 -2.82 -45.16
CA LEU A 337 24.40 -2.29 -43.90
C LEU A 337 24.19 -3.43 -42.90
N MET A 338 24.44 -3.16 -41.61
CA MET A 338 24.01 -4.00 -40.50
C MET A 338 23.17 -3.17 -39.52
N SER A 339 22.05 -3.71 -39.05
CA SER A 339 21.20 -3.08 -38.03
C SER A 339 21.31 -3.82 -36.70
N MET A 340 21.69 -3.12 -35.62
CA MET A 340 21.67 -3.64 -34.26
C MET A 340 20.45 -3.11 -33.50
N ILE A 341 19.70 -3.98 -32.84
CA ILE A 341 18.50 -3.65 -32.07
C ILE A 341 18.55 -4.47 -30.76
N ASP A 342 18.21 -3.87 -29.61
CA ASP A 342 18.13 -4.56 -28.30
C ASP A 342 16.68 -5.08 -28.10
N PRO A 343 16.38 -6.35 -28.48
CA PRO A 343 14.99 -6.77 -28.68
C PRO A 343 14.19 -6.77 -27.38
N PRO A 344 12.86 -6.50 -27.44
CA PRO A 344 12.00 -6.65 -26.27
C PRO A 344 12.12 -8.09 -25.73
N ARG A 345 12.30 -8.24 -24.41
CA ARG A 345 12.49 -9.56 -23.77
C ARG A 345 11.38 -10.52 -24.21
N ALA A 346 11.71 -11.79 -24.47
CA ALA A 346 10.80 -12.74 -25.15
C ALA A 346 9.41 -12.92 -24.50
N ALA A 347 9.28 -12.68 -23.19
CA ALA A 347 8.00 -12.74 -22.47
C ALA A 347 7.12 -11.48 -22.60
N VAL A 348 7.62 -10.37 -23.15
CA VAL A 348 6.93 -9.07 -23.16
C VAL A 348 5.67 -9.06 -24.02
N PRO A 349 5.65 -9.59 -25.27
CA PRO A 349 4.41 -9.60 -26.07
C PRO A 349 3.29 -10.44 -25.41
N ASP A 350 3.65 -11.54 -24.75
CA ASP A 350 2.73 -12.38 -23.98
C ASP A 350 2.23 -11.67 -22.70
N ALA A 351 3.11 -10.95 -21.99
CA ALA A 351 2.73 -10.14 -20.83
C ALA A 351 1.79 -8.98 -21.22
N VAL A 352 2.06 -8.28 -22.33
CA VAL A 352 1.17 -7.26 -22.91
C VAL A 352 -0.18 -7.90 -23.28
N GLY A 353 -0.17 -9.04 -23.99
CA GLY A 353 -1.38 -9.78 -24.34
C GLY A 353 -2.24 -10.13 -23.12
N LYS A 354 -1.62 -10.60 -22.04
CA LYS A 354 -2.27 -10.93 -20.76
C LYS A 354 -2.85 -9.70 -20.04
N CYS A 355 -2.16 -8.57 -20.07
CA CYS A 355 -2.69 -7.33 -19.51
C CYS A 355 -3.89 -6.82 -20.35
N ARG A 356 -3.79 -6.87 -21.69
CA ARG A 356 -4.91 -6.53 -22.59
C ARG A 356 -6.12 -7.44 -22.40
N SER A 357 -5.94 -8.76 -22.27
CA SER A 357 -7.05 -9.67 -21.99
C SER A 357 -7.69 -9.42 -20.62
N ALA A 358 -6.91 -8.90 -19.66
CA ALA A 358 -7.39 -8.45 -18.35
C ALA A 358 -8.05 -7.06 -18.38
N GLY A 359 -8.41 -6.54 -19.57
CA GLY A 359 -9.01 -5.21 -19.76
C GLY A 359 -8.09 -4.07 -19.32
N ILE A 360 -6.84 -4.36 -19.01
CA ILE A 360 -5.86 -3.35 -18.62
C ILE A 360 -5.50 -2.68 -19.93
N LYS A 361 -5.90 -1.42 -20.08
CA LYS A 361 -5.32 -0.51 -21.08
C LYS A 361 -3.80 -0.64 -20.93
N VAL A 362 -3.07 -1.12 -21.95
CA VAL A 362 -1.63 -1.40 -21.81
C VAL A 362 -0.82 -0.22 -22.30
N ILE A 363 0.25 0.00 -21.55
CA ILE A 363 0.88 1.25 -21.17
C ILE A 363 2.30 0.84 -20.66
N MET A 364 3.48 1.47 -20.87
CA MET A 364 4.19 1.82 -22.12
C MET A 364 4.98 3.18 -22.21
N VAL A 365 5.17 4.04 -21.18
CA VAL A 365 5.87 5.37 -21.34
C VAL A 365 7.25 5.19 -21.98
N THR A 366 7.65 6.08 -22.89
CA THR A 366 9.04 6.17 -23.33
C THR A 366 9.46 7.60 -23.70
N SER A 367 10.74 7.92 -23.44
CA SER A 367 11.41 9.15 -23.87
C SER A 367 11.91 9.10 -25.33
N HIS A 368 11.74 7.95 -26.00
CA HIS A 368 12.20 7.72 -27.37
C HIS A 368 11.40 8.48 -28.42
N HIS A 369 11.99 8.65 -29.61
CA HIS A 369 11.34 9.31 -30.73
C HIS A 369 10.01 8.59 -31.13
N PRO A 370 8.91 9.31 -31.44
CA PRO A 370 7.58 8.73 -31.65
C PRO A 370 7.53 7.59 -32.67
N ILE A 371 8.32 7.68 -33.74
CA ILE A 371 8.41 6.66 -34.79
C ILE A 371 8.92 5.33 -34.20
N THR A 372 9.95 5.39 -33.34
CA THR A 372 10.51 4.24 -32.64
C THR A 372 9.51 3.68 -31.63
N ALA A 373 8.89 4.55 -30.82
CA ALA A 373 7.88 4.17 -29.84
C ALA A 373 6.70 3.43 -30.50
N LYS A 374 6.16 3.96 -31.60
CA LYS A 374 5.08 3.38 -32.41
C LYS A 374 5.47 2.05 -33.04
N ALA A 375 6.69 1.90 -33.54
CA ALA A 375 7.20 0.65 -34.10
C ALA A 375 7.33 -0.46 -33.02
N ILE A 376 7.89 -0.14 -31.85
CA ILE A 376 7.97 -1.07 -30.72
C ILE A 376 6.56 -1.41 -30.23
N ALA A 377 5.69 -0.42 -30.04
CA ALA A 377 4.34 -0.63 -29.53
C ALA A 377 3.48 -1.52 -30.44
N LYS A 378 3.65 -1.45 -31.78
CA LYS A 378 3.09 -2.46 -32.70
C LYS A 378 3.77 -3.83 -32.51
N GLY A 379 5.11 -3.87 -32.45
CA GLY A 379 5.88 -5.11 -32.29
C GLY A 379 5.68 -5.88 -30.97
N VAL A 380 5.29 -5.23 -29.88
CA VAL A 380 4.92 -5.88 -28.60
C VAL A 380 3.41 -6.02 -28.38
N GLY A 381 2.58 -5.65 -29.38
CA GLY A 381 1.12 -5.80 -29.31
C GLY A 381 0.39 -4.78 -28.43
N ILE A 382 1.01 -3.64 -28.09
CA ILE A 382 0.36 -2.52 -27.39
C ILE A 382 -0.54 -1.74 -28.34
N ILE A 383 -0.09 -1.52 -29.59
CA ILE A 383 -0.95 -1.12 -30.70
C ILE A 383 -1.32 -2.38 -31.47
N SER A 384 -2.62 -2.69 -31.61
CA SER A 384 -3.06 -3.86 -32.38
C SER A 384 -2.74 -3.76 -33.87
N GLU A 385 -2.48 -4.89 -34.53
CA GLU A 385 -2.51 -4.96 -35.98
C GLU A 385 -3.89 -4.50 -36.50
N GLY A 386 -3.88 -3.56 -37.46
CA GLY A 386 -5.10 -2.92 -37.98
C GLY A 386 -5.63 -1.73 -37.15
N ASN A 387 -5.04 -1.39 -36.01
CA ASN A 387 -5.27 -0.09 -35.37
C ASN A 387 -4.34 0.98 -36.00
N GLU A 388 -4.95 2.06 -36.47
CA GLU A 388 -4.26 3.21 -37.04
C GLU A 388 -4.19 4.37 -36.03
N THR A 389 -3.07 5.12 -36.06
CA THR A 389 -2.96 6.43 -35.42
C THR A 389 -3.39 7.56 -36.37
N VAL A 390 -3.48 8.79 -35.87
CA VAL A 390 -3.87 9.97 -36.68
C VAL A 390 -2.93 10.14 -37.89
N GLU A 391 -1.64 9.91 -37.72
CA GLU A 391 -0.64 9.97 -38.80
C GLU A 391 -0.74 8.80 -39.79
N ASP A 392 -1.14 7.59 -39.35
CA ASP A 392 -1.38 6.46 -40.25
C ASP A 392 -2.59 6.76 -41.15
N ILE A 393 -3.67 7.31 -40.58
CA ILE A 393 -4.86 7.75 -41.32
C ILE A 393 -4.52 8.89 -42.29
N ALA A 394 -3.75 9.89 -41.85
CA ALA A 394 -3.30 11.01 -42.67
C ALA A 394 -2.50 10.54 -43.89
N ALA A 395 -1.54 9.63 -43.69
CA ALA A 395 -0.74 9.04 -44.75
C ALA A 395 -1.58 8.17 -45.70
N ARG A 396 -2.50 7.34 -45.18
CA ARG A 396 -3.39 6.49 -46.00
C ARG A 396 -4.37 7.29 -46.85
N LEU A 397 -4.89 8.40 -46.35
CA LEU A 397 -5.80 9.29 -47.07
C LEU A 397 -5.07 10.37 -47.90
N ASN A 398 -3.74 10.49 -47.74
CA ASN A 398 -2.90 11.52 -48.35
C ASN A 398 -3.41 12.96 -48.07
N ILE A 399 -3.78 13.21 -46.81
CA ILE A 399 -4.23 14.52 -46.31
C ILE A 399 -3.33 15.02 -45.17
N PRO A 400 -3.25 16.35 -44.92
CA PRO A 400 -2.57 16.88 -43.74
C PRO A 400 -3.15 16.30 -42.44
N VAL A 401 -2.29 16.04 -41.44
CA VAL A 401 -2.69 15.49 -40.13
C VAL A 401 -3.78 16.36 -39.46
N SER A 402 -3.74 17.68 -39.66
CA SER A 402 -4.73 18.65 -39.17
C SER A 402 -6.12 18.56 -39.82
N GLN A 403 -6.30 17.71 -40.84
CA GLN A 403 -7.60 17.42 -41.47
C GLN A 403 -8.16 16.05 -41.08
N VAL A 404 -7.41 15.23 -40.32
CA VAL A 404 -7.91 13.99 -39.73
C VAL A 404 -8.65 14.31 -38.44
N ASN A 405 -9.86 13.77 -38.27
CA ASN A 405 -10.56 13.79 -36.98
C ASN A 405 -9.83 12.87 -35.98
N PRO A 406 -9.29 13.36 -34.85
CA PRO A 406 -8.53 12.52 -33.92
C PRO A 406 -9.34 11.34 -33.37
N ARG A 407 -10.68 11.47 -33.28
CA ARG A 407 -11.58 10.41 -32.80
C ARG A 407 -11.68 9.20 -33.73
N ASP A 408 -11.20 9.29 -34.97
CA ASP A 408 -11.17 8.16 -35.90
C ASP A 408 -9.97 7.22 -35.64
N ALA A 409 -8.96 7.69 -34.87
CA ALA A 409 -7.76 6.93 -34.51
C ALA A 409 -7.92 6.18 -33.17
N LYS A 410 -7.80 4.86 -33.19
CA LYS A 410 -7.93 4.00 -31.98
C LYS A 410 -6.70 4.02 -31.07
N ALA A 411 -5.54 4.33 -31.64
CA ALA A 411 -4.27 4.50 -30.96
C ALA A 411 -3.80 5.96 -31.09
N CYS A 412 -3.19 6.50 -30.03
CA CYS A 412 -2.61 7.83 -30.03
C CYS A 412 -1.16 7.76 -29.55
N VAL A 413 -0.26 8.52 -30.19
CA VAL A 413 1.14 8.68 -29.75
C VAL A 413 1.31 10.13 -29.34
N ILE A 414 1.37 10.37 -28.04
CA ILE A 414 1.42 11.69 -27.41
C ILE A 414 2.88 11.99 -27.10
N HIS A 415 3.39 13.17 -27.48
CA HIS A 415 4.73 13.59 -27.05
C HIS A 415 4.71 14.02 -25.57
N GLY A 416 5.82 13.80 -24.85
CA GLY A 416 5.95 14.25 -23.46
C GLY A 416 5.85 15.77 -23.28
N THR A 417 6.14 16.54 -24.34
CA THR A 417 5.90 17.99 -24.43
C THR A 417 4.41 18.33 -24.38
N ASP A 418 3.60 17.61 -25.16
CA ASP A 418 2.19 17.94 -25.39
C ASP A 418 1.35 17.54 -24.17
N LEU A 419 1.72 16.41 -23.55
CA LEU A 419 1.12 15.91 -22.30
C LEU A 419 1.19 16.92 -21.16
N LYS A 420 2.20 17.81 -21.14
CA LYS A 420 2.37 18.85 -20.11
C LYS A 420 1.37 20.00 -20.25
N ASP A 421 0.95 20.31 -21.47
CA ASP A 421 0.04 21.43 -21.74
C ASP A 421 -1.44 21.00 -21.75
N PHE A 422 -1.73 19.70 -21.53
CA PHE A 422 -3.08 19.18 -21.38
C PHE A 422 -3.65 19.42 -19.97
N THR A 423 -4.89 19.90 -19.90
CA THR A 423 -5.66 19.91 -18.65
C THR A 423 -6.03 18.49 -18.21
N SER A 424 -6.36 18.30 -16.93
CA SER A 424 -6.86 17.01 -16.43
C SER A 424 -8.09 16.50 -17.20
N GLU A 425 -8.93 17.41 -17.70
CA GLU A 425 -10.11 17.10 -18.51
C GLU A 425 -9.74 16.63 -19.92
N GLN A 426 -8.70 17.21 -20.53
CA GLN A 426 -8.16 16.76 -21.82
C GLN A 426 -7.46 15.40 -21.68
N ILE A 427 -6.71 15.18 -20.59
CA ILE A 427 -6.12 13.87 -20.27
C ILE A 427 -7.23 12.84 -20.07
N ASP A 428 -8.31 13.17 -19.34
CA ASP A 428 -9.47 12.28 -19.16
C ASP A 428 -10.23 12.01 -20.48
N GLU A 429 -10.39 13.00 -21.38
CA GLU A 429 -11.01 12.76 -22.71
C GLU A 429 -10.13 11.84 -23.57
N ILE A 430 -8.82 12.07 -23.59
CA ILE A 430 -7.84 11.23 -24.29
C ILE A 430 -7.82 9.81 -23.70
N LEU A 431 -7.91 9.68 -22.37
CA LEU A 431 -8.01 8.40 -21.68
C LEU A 431 -9.32 7.64 -22.00
N GLN A 432 -10.41 8.35 -22.26
CA GLN A 432 -11.71 7.78 -22.65
C GLN A 432 -11.78 7.38 -24.13
N ASN A 433 -11.27 8.23 -25.04
CA ASN A 433 -11.45 8.05 -26.48
C ASN A 433 -10.44 7.09 -27.12
N HIS A 434 -9.16 7.12 -26.74
CA HIS A 434 -8.15 6.23 -27.32
C HIS A 434 -7.94 4.99 -26.45
N THR A 435 -8.04 3.80 -27.03
CA THR A 435 -7.94 2.53 -26.28
C THR A 435 -6.51 2.11 -25.93
N GLU A 436 -5.49 2.77 -26.49
CA GLU A 436 -4.07 2.39 -26.39
C GLU A 436 -3.23 3.67 -26.12
N ILE A 437 -2.57 3.76 -24.95
CA ILE A 437 -1.76 4.89 -24.40
C ILE A 437 -0.58 4.29 -23.59
N LEU A 438 0.37 5.05 -23.01
CA LEU A 438 1.72 4.58 -22.59
C LEU A 438 2.16 4.91 -21.09
N ALA A 439 2.34 3.90 -20.18
CA ALA A 439 2.92 3.80 -18.75
C ALA A 439 2.90 2.38 -18.01
N PHE A 440 3.99 1.62 -17.72
CA PHE A 440 3.92 0.18 -17.24
C PHE A 440 4.38 -0.12 -15.79
N LEU A 441 3.75 -1.08 -15.06
CA LEU A 441 4.29 -1.70 -13.82
C LEU A 441 3.69 -3.09 -13.47
N LEU A 442 4.52 -4.15 -13.40
CA LEU A 442 4.05 -5.54 -13.22
C LEU A 442 4.00 -6.00 -11.74
N ARG A 443 2.81 -5.96 -11.13
CA ARG A 443 2.52 -6.73 -9.88
C ARG A 443 1.03 -7.08 -9.70
N GLU A 444 0.28 -7.08 -10.80
CA GLU A 444 -1.17 -6.87 -10.81
C GLU A 444 -2.00 -8.12 -10.48
N THR A 445 -1.57 -9.31 -10.91
CA THR A 445 -2.21 -10.60 -10.60
C THR A 445 -2.39 -10.78 -9.09
N PHE A 446 -1.32 -10.58 -8.34
CA PHE A 446 -1.31 -10.71 -6.88
C PHE A 446 -2.11 -9.59 -6.20
N GLY A 447 -1.99 -8.34 -6.62
CA GLY A 447 -2.82 -7.24 -6.07
C GLY A 447 -4.32 -7.47 -6.28
N ARG A 448 -4.71 -8.00 -7.44
CA ARG A 448 -6.09 -8.40 -7.78
C ARG A 448 -6.59 -9.55 -6.93
N LEU A 449 -5.76 -10.57 -6.67
CA LEU A 449 -6.11 -11.71 -5.82
C LEU A 449 -6.25 -11.30 -4.35
N ILE A 450 -5.27 -10.58 -3.80
CA ILE A 450 -5.27 -10.11 -2.42
C ILE A 450 -6.50 -9.23 -2.15
N PHE A 451 -6.88 -8.34 -3.07
CA PHE A 451 -8.07 -7.49 -2.91
C PHE A 451 -9.37 -8.29 -2.79
N ASP A 452 -9.53 -9.41 -3.50
CA ASP A 452 -10.71 -10.27 -3.34
C ASP A 452 -10.66 -11.12 -2.07
N ASN A 453 -9.49 -11.66 -1.72
CA ASN A 453 -9.31 -12.49 -0.54
C ASN A 453 -9.48 -11.67 0.75
N LEU A 454 -9.02 -10.41 0.77
CA LEU A 454 -9.30 -9.48 1.86
C LEU A 454 -10.81 -9.23 2.02
N LYS A 455 -11.60 -9.18 0.94
CA LYS A 455 -13.08 -9.11 1.07
C LYS A 455 -13.69 -10.37 1.68
N LYS A 456 -13.10 -11.54 1.47
CA LYS A 456 -13.55 -12.80 2.10
C LYS A 456 -13.25 -12.80 3.60
N SER A 457 -12.00 -12.50 3.94
CA SER A 457 -11.53 -12.38 5.33
C SER A 457 -12.33 -11.32 6.10
N ILE A 458 -12.52 -10.13 5.53
CA ILE A 458 -13.34 -9.06 6.11
C ILE A 458 -14.82 -9.46 6.24
N ALA A 459 -15.41 -10.14 5.25
CA ALA A 459 -16.81 -10.58 5.36
C ALA A 459 -16.98 -11.54 6.55
N TYR A 460 -16.14 -12.58 6.63
CA TYR A 460 -16.14 -13.56 7.70
C TYR A 460 -16.01 -12.91 9.09
N THR A 461 -15.01 -12.03 9.29
CA THR A 461 -14.82 -11.33 10.57
C THR A 461 -15.86 -10.25 10.85
N LEU A 462 -16.70 -9.90 9.88
CA LEU A 462 -17.84 -8.99 10.08
C LEU A 462 -19.15 -9.74 10.35
N THR A 463 -19.22 -11.04 10.08
CA THR A 463 -20.43 -11.83 10.35
C THR A 463 -20.63 -12.00 11.87
N SER A 464 -19.54 -12.27 12.61
CA SER A 464 -19.53 -12.56 14.06
C SER A 464 -20.01 -11.40 14.93
N ASN A 465 -19.81 -10.14 14.52
CA ASN A 465 -20.22 -8.97 15.30
C ASN A 465 -21.71 -8.96 15.64
N ILE A 466 -22.59 -9.54 14.80
CA ILE A 466 -24.04 -9.54 15.04
C ILE A 466 -24.47 -10.49 16.18
N PRO A 467 -24.10 -11.79 16.20
CA PRO A 467 -24.35 -12.63 17.37
C PRO A 467 -23.61 -12.16 18.64
N GLU A 468 -22.65 -11.25 18.56
CA GLU A 468 -21.96 -10.66 19.73
C GLU A 468 -22.65 -9.39 20.25
N ILE A 469 -23.08 -8.49 19.36
CA ILE A 469 -23.81 -7.26 19.73
C ILE A 469 -25.25 -7.57 20.17
N THR A 470 -25.95 -8.50 19.49
CA THR A 470 -27.38 -8.74 19.74
C THR A 470 -27.71 -9.27 21.15
N PRO A 471 -26.86 -10.08 21.84
CA PRO A 471 -26.97 -10.36 23.27
C PRO A 471 -27.14 -9.12 24.15
N PHE A 472 -26.32 -8.08 23.96
CA PHE A 472 -26.46 -6.82 24.69
C PHE A 472 -27.77 -6.09 24.35
N LEU A 473 -28.23 -6.17 23.10
CA LEU A 473 -29.51 -5.58 22.71
C LEU A 473 -30.70 -6.27 23.42
N LEU A 474 -30.69 -7.60 23.56
CA LEU A 474 -31.71 -8.32 24.33
C LEU A 474 -31.60 -8.02 25.83
N PHE A 475 -30.38 -7.99 26.38
CA PHE A 475 -30.11 -7.65 27.78
C PHE A 475 -30.64 -6.25 28.16
N ILE A 476 -30.42 -5.25 27.29
CA ILE A 476 -30.81 -3.85 27.50
C ILE A 476 -32.32 -3.64 27.29
N MET A 477 -32.91 -4.20 26.22
CA MET A 477 -34.32 -3.95 25.85
C MET A 477 -35.31 -4.93 26.49
N GLY A 478 -34.90 -6.19 26.71
CA GLY A 478 -35.74 -7.25 27.24
C GLY A 478 -35.62 -7.47 28.76
N ASN A 479 -34.59 -6.91 29.41
CA ASN A 479 -34.29 -7.16 30.83
C ASN A 479 -34.25 -8.67 31.16
N SER A 480 -33.60 -9.46 30.31
CA SER A 480 -33.29 -10.87 30.53
C SER A 480 -31.90 -11.05 31.16
N PRO A 481 -31.54 -12.25 31.65
CA PRO A 481 -30.14 -12.60 31.96
C PRO A 481 -29.24 -12.41 30.73
N LEU A 482 -27.95 -12.16 30.93
CA LEU A 482 -27.01 -11.90 29.83
C LEU A 482 -26.84 -13.16 28.96
N PRO A 483 -27.00 -13.08 27.61
CA PRO A 483 -26.82 -14.27 26.75
C PRO A 483 -25.37 -14.59 26.40
N LEU A 484 -24.50 -13.57 26.36
CA LEU A 484 -23.08 -13.69 26.03
C LEU A 484 -22.31 -12.58 26.77
N GLY A 485 -21.29 -12.97 27.54
CA GLY A 485 -20.41 -12.03 28.25
C GLY A 485 -19.22 -11.55 27.41
N THR A 486 -18.59 -10.45 27.83
CA THR A 486 -17.45 -9.83 27.11
C THR A 486 -16.22 -10.73 26.99
N ILE A 487 -15.97 -11.62 27.96
CA ILE A 487 -14.84 -12.57 27.90
C ILE A 487 -15.02 -13.60 26.76
N PRO A 488 -16.18 -14.29 26.64
CA PRO A 488 -16.51 -15.08 25.45
C PRO A 488 -16.31 -14.37 24.10
N ILE A 489 -16.64 -13.08 23.99
CA ILE A 489 -16.46 -12.30 22.74
C ILE A 489 -14.97 -12.19 22.38
N LEU A 490 -14.13 -11.80 23.35
CA LEU A 490 -12.67 -11.76 23.16
C LEU A 490 -12.06 -13.14 22.83
N CYS A 491 -12.69 -14.24 23.26
CA CYS A 491 -12.30 -15.60 22.86
C CYS A 491 -12.67 -15.94 21.40
N ILE A 492 -13.63 -15.23 20.79
CA ILE A 492 -14.00 -15.38 19.37
C ILE A 492 -13.02 -14.56 18.51
N ASP A 493 -13.02 -13.23 18.69
CA ASP A 493 -12.24 -12.25 17.91
C ASP A 493 -10.74 -12.60 17.83
N LEU A 494 -10.14 -12.88 18.98
CA LEU A 494 -8.70 -13.10 19.12
C LEU A 494 -8.31 -14.58 19.14
N GLY A 495 -9.28 -15.46 19.38
CA GLY A 495 -9.08 -16.89 19.53
C GLY A 495 -9.53 -17.68 18.31
N THR A 496 -10.84 -17.95 18.22
CA THR A 496 -11.37 -18.91 17.25
C THR A 496 -11.40 -18.38 15.81
N ASP A 497 -11.70 -17.10 15.60
CA ASP A 497 -11.89 -16.53 14.26
C ASP A 497 -10.59 -16.09 13.58
N MET A 498 -9.52 -15.82 14.34
CA MET A 498 -8.23 -15.39 13.80
C MET A 498 -7.64 -16.37 12.76
N VAL A 499 -7.63 -17.68 13.06
CA VAL A 499 -7.04 -18.69 12.15
C VAL A 499 -7.88 -18.90 10.88
N PRO A 500 -9.21 -19.08 10.95
CA PRO A 500 -10.12 -19.00 9.80
C PRO A 500 -9.93 -17.73 8.94
N ALA A 501 -9.90 -16.55 9.55
CA ALA A 501 -9.76 -15.28 8.83
C ALA A 501 -8.41 -15.16 8.10
N ILE A 502 -7.31 -15.66 8.70
CA ILE A 502 -6.00 -15.75 8.04
C ILE A 502 -6.02 -16.76 6.87
N SER A 503 -6.73 -17.89 7.02
CA SER A 503 -6.83 -18.90 5.95
C SER A 503 -7.48 -18.34 4.68
N LEU A 504 -8.55 -17.55 4.83
CA LEU A 504 -9.26 -16.90 3.72
C LEU A 504 -8.39 -15.92 2.93
N ALA A 505 -7.37 -15.34 3.56
CA ALA A 505 -6.40 -14.46 2.87
C ALA A 505 -5.51 -15.22 1.86
N SER A 506 -5.41 -16.55 1.99
CA SER A 506 -4.57 -17.43 1.16
C SER A 506 -5.34 -18.19 0.06
N GLU A 507 -6.63 -17.90 -0.12
CA GLU A 507 -7.46 -18.55 -1.14
C GLU A 507 -6.97 -18.38 -2.58
N ALA A 508 -7.29 -19.37 -3.42
CA ALA A 508 -7.08 -19.30 -4.85
C ALA A 508 -8.14 -18.40 -5.55
N ALA A 509 -7.82 -17.95 -6.76
CA ALA A 509 -8.77 -17.22 -7.59
C ALA A 509 -9.98 -18.11 -7.96
N GLU A 510 -11.20 -17.59 -7.83
CA GLU A 510 -12.43 -18.29 -8.25
C GLU A 510 -12.64 -18.29 -9.77
N SER A 511 -11.97 -17.40 -10.48
CA SER A 511 -12.07 -17.26 -11.93
C SER A 511 -10.80 -16.65 -12.48
N ASP A 512 -10.69 -16.56 -13.80
CA ASP A 512 -9.57 -15.89 -14.45
C ASP A 512 -9.60 -14.37 -14.16
N ILE A 513 -8.89 -13.97 -13.09
CA ILE A 513 -8.75 -12.57 -12.68
C ILE A 513 -7.95 -11.72 -13.69
N MET A 514 -7.40 -12.35 -14.73
CA MET A 514 -6.78 -11.73 -15.91
C MET A 514 -7.70 -11.76 -17.16
N LYS A 515 -9.02 -11.91 -16.95
CA LYS A 515 -10.07 -11.60 -17.94
C LYS A 515 -11.08 -10.53 -17.50
N ARG A 516 -10.97 -10.02 -16.27
CA ARG A 516 -11.82 -8.91 -15.76
C ARG A 516 -11.09 -7.57 -15.84
N GLN A 517 -11.83 -6.51 -16.16
CA GLN A 517 -11.36 -5.12 -16.18
C GLN A 517 -10.72 -4.68 -14.83
N PRO A 518 -9.85 -3.65 -14.83
CA PRO A 518 -9.41 -2.97 -13.61
C PRO A 518 -10.59 -2.49 -12.75
N ARG A 519 -10.43 -2.54 -11.42
CA ARG A 519 -11.44 -2.01 -10.48
C ARG A 519 -11.47 -0.48 -10.53
N ASN A 520 -12.65 0.13 -10.42
CA ASN A 520 -12.79 1.59 -10.32
C ASN A 520 -12.64 2.04 -8.85
N PRO A 521 -11.64 2.88 -8.47
CA PRO A 521 -11.42 3.26 -7.08
C PRO A 521 -12.56 4.04 -6.40
N ARG A 522 -13.50 4.60 -7.18
CA ARG A 522 -14.67 5.34 -6.66
C ARG A 522 -15.82 4.39 -6.31
N THR A 523 -16.12 3.37 -7.12
CA THR A 523 -17.21 2.42 -6.90
C THR A 523 -16.77 1.11 -6.23
N ASP A 524 -15.63 0.55 -6.64
CA ASP A 524 -15.11 -0.73 -6.16
C ASP A 524 -14.24 -0.54 -4.92
N LYS A 525 -14.90 -0.07 -3.85
CA LYS A 525 -14.35 -0.02 -2.49
C LYS A 525 -14.08 -1.43 -1.94
N LEU A 526 -13.22 -1.54 -0.92
CA LEU A 526 -12.91 -2.82 -0.28
C LEU A 526 -14.14 -3.35 0.48
N VAL A 527 -14.60 -2.62 1.49
CA VAL A 527 -15.93 -2.78 2.10
C VAL A 527 -16.96 -1.99 1.29
N ASN A 528 -18.17 -2.51 1.13
CA ASN A 528 -19.29 -1.80 0.54
C ASN A 528 -20.62 -2.24 1.17
N GLU A 529 -21.69 -1.49 0.91
CA GLU A 529 -23.04 -1.73 1.45
C GLU A 529 -23.55 -3.15 1.19
N ARG A 530 -23.18 -3.77 0.05
CA ARG A 530 -23.58 -5.14 -0.29
C ARG A 530 -22.89 -6.18 0.58
N LEU A 531 -21.63 -5.97 0.96
CA LEU A 531 -20.91 -6.82 1.90
C LEU A 531 -21.52 -6.70 3.30
N ILE A 532 -21.77 -5.47 3.77
CA ILE A 532 -22.41 -5.21 5.07
C ILE A 532 -23.83 -5.80 5.10
N SER A 533 -24.63 -5.60 4.06
CA SER A 533 -26.00 -6.14 3.98
C SER A 533 -26.06 -7.67 3.94
N MET A 534 -24.97 -8.35 3.56
CA MET A 534 -24.86 -9.81 3.56
C MET A 534 -24.33 -10.33 4.90
N ALA A 535 -23.19 -9.81 5.37
CA ALA A 535 -22.58 -10.21 6.63
C ALA A 535 -23.47 -9.82 7.83
N TYR A 536 -23.70 -8.52 8.05
CA TYR A 536 -24.54 -8.04 9.16
C TYR A 536 -26.01 -8.38 8.92
N GLY A 537 -26.54 -8.06 7.74
CA GLY A 537 -27.99 -8.05 7.47
C GLY A 537 -28.63 -9.42 7.23
N GLN A 538 -27.86 -10.47 6.95
CA GLN A 538 -28.40 -11.80 6.60
C GLN A 538 -27.73 -12.90 7.40
N ILE A 539 -26.42 -13.13 7.23
CA ILE A 539 -25.74 -14.28 7.84
C ILE A 539 -25.62 -14.08 9.36
N GLY A 540 -25.12 -12.93 9.81
CA GLY A 540 -25.00 -12.60 11.23
C GLY A 540 -26.33 -12.65 11.98
N MET A 541 -27.45 -12.29 11.33
CA MET A 541 -28.80 -12.48 11.91
C MET A 541 -29.18 -13.96 12.09
N ILE A 542 -28.79 -14.83 11.15
CA ILE A 542 -28.99 -16.29 11.27
C ILE A 542 -28.10 -16.85 12.40
N GLN A 543 -26.86 -16.37 12.52
CA GLN A 543 -25.95 -16.75 13.60
C GLN A 543 -26.49 -16.34 14.97
N ALA A 544 -26.99 -15.10 15.10
CA ALA A 544 -27.63 -14.60 16.32
C ALA A 544 -28.83 -15.46 16.73
N LEU A 545 -29.70 -15.82 15.78
CA LEU A 545 -30.83 -16.73 16.04
C LEU A 545 -30.36 -18.13 16.51
N GLY A 546 -29.23 -18.64 15.98
CA GLY A 546 -28.62 -19.88 16.46
C GLY A 546 -28.11 -19.78 17.91
N GLY A 547 -27.41 -18.70 18.24
CA GLY A 547 -26.97 -18.41 19.62
C GLY A 547 -28.15 -18.28 20.59
N PHE A 548 -29.15 -17.45 20.26
CA PHE A 548 -30.37 -17.29 21.06
C PHE A 548 -31.16 -18.59 21.24
N PHE A 549 -31.21 -19.46 20.22
CA PHE A 549 -31.84 -20.77 20.35
C PHE A 549 -31.14 -21.60 21.44
N SER A 550 -29.79 -21.65 21.46
CA SER A 550 -29.05 -22.38 22.50
C SER A 550 -29.30 -21.82 23.92
N TYR A 551 -29.33 -20.49 24.06
CA TYR A 551 -29.64 -19.78 25.31
C TYR A 551 -31.05 -20.12 25.84
N PHE A 552 -32.08 -20.03 24.98
CA PHE A 552 -33.46 -20.34 25.39
C PHE A 552 -33.68 -21.83 25.68
N VAL A 553 -32.98 -22.73 25.00
CA VAL A 553 -33.04 -24.17 25.29
C VAL A 553 -32.45 -24.48 26.66
N ILE A 554 -31.23 -24.01 26.96
CA ILE A 554 -30.58 -24.29 28.25
C ILE A 554 -31.37 -23.69 29.42
N LEU A 555 -31.90 -22.46 29.28
CA LEU A 555 -32.75 -21.86 30.31
C LEU A 555 -34.04 -22.64 30.50
N ALA A 556 -34.72 -23.07 29.43
CA ALA A 556 -35.94 -23.86 29.52
C ALA A 556 -35.71 -25.25 30.16
N GLU A 557 -34.62 -25.94 29.81
CA GLU A 557 -34.24 -27.23 30.41
C GLU A 557 -33.85 -27.09 31.89
N ASN A 558 -33.33 -25.93 32.31
CA ASN A 558 -33.05 -25.60 33.72
C ASN A 558 -34.21 -24.87 34.43
N GLY A 559 -35.42 -24.88 33.88
CA GLY A 559 -36.63 -24.42 34.58
C GLY A 559 -37.12 -23.00 34.25
N PHE A 560 -36.37 -22.22 33.48
CA PHE A 560 -36.70 -20.83 33.12
C PHE A 560 -37.26 -20.75 31.69
N LEU A 561 -38.58 -20.89 31.56
CA LEU A 561 -39.25 -20.85 30.25
C LEU A 561 -39.17 -19.45 29.62
N PRO A 562 -39.00 -19.33 28.28
CA PRO A 562 -38.74 -18.04 27.63
C PRO A 562 -39.77 -16.93 27.87
N GLY A 563 -41.04 -17.28 28.12
CA GLY A 563 -42.08 -16.31 28.45
C GLY A 563 -41.88 -15.58 29.79
N ASN A 564 -41.11 -16.17 30.70
CA ASN A 564 -40.83 -15.64 32.04
C ASN A 564 -39.45 -14.96 32.17
N LEU A 565 -38.66 -14.93 31.09
CA LEU A 565 -37.32 -14.31 31.07
C LEU A 565 -37.35 -12.79 30.89
N VAL A 566 -38.48 -12.21 30.49
CA VAL A 566 -38.59 -10.76 30.25
C VAL A 566 -38.78 -10.03 31.58
N GLY A 567 -37.85 -9.13 31.92
CA GLY A 567 -37.89 -8.38 33.18
C GLY A 567 -37.26 -9.07 34.39
N ILE A 568 -36.88 -10.35 34.31
CA ILE A 568 -36.33 -11.10 35.44
C ILE A 568 -34.94 -10.60 35.88
N ARG A 569 -34.21 -9.89 35.01
CA ARG A 569 -32.82 -9.45 35.21
C ARG A 569 -32.58 -8.80 36.57
N LEU A 570 -33.45 -7.89 37.03
CA LEU A 570 -33.25 -7.18 38.30
C LEU A 570 -33.14 -8.15 39.48
N ASN A 571 -34.02 -9.15 39.55
CA ASN A 571 -34.01 -10.18 40.58
C ASN A 571 -32.93 -11.25 40.34
N TRP A 572 -32.43 -11.36 39.11
CA TRP A 572 -31.40 -12.31 38.69
C TRP A 572 -29.98 -11.80 38.98
N ASP A 573 -29.73 -10.50 38.87
CA ASP A 573 -28.44 -9.86 39.20
C ASP A 573 -28.32 -9.50 40.69
N ASP A 574 -29.43 -9.32 41.42
CA ASP A 574 -29.43 -9.02 42.86
C ASP A 574 -28.92 -10.21 43.72
N ARG A 575 -27.73 -10.04 44.32
CA ARG A 575 -27.08 -11.05 45.18
C ARG A 575 -27.85 -11.37 46.47
N THR A 576 -28.76 -10.50 46.91
CA THR A 576 -29.54 -10.71 48.14
C THR A 576 -30.67 -11.72 47.92
N VAL A 577 -31.27 -11.73 46.74
CA VAL A 577 -32.30 -12.70 46.33
C VAL A 577 -31.66 -14.08 46.18
N ASN A 578 -32.06 -15.04 47.02
CA ASN A 578 -31.54 -16.42 47.01
C ASN A 578 -32.63 -17.48 46.93
N ASP A 579 -33.83 -17.04 46.62
CA ASP A 579 -35.11 -17.75 46.63
C ASP A 579 -35.90 -17.49 45.33
N LEU A 580 -35.20 -17.14 44.24
CA LEU A 580 -35.78 -16.77 42.95
C LEU A 580 -36.57 -17.94 42.36
N GLU A 581 -37.87 -17.76 42.17
CA GLU A 581 -38.78 -18.79 41.65
C GLU A 581 -38.63 -18.97 40.13
N ASP A 582 -38.52 -20.22 39.69
CA ASP A 582 -38.52 -20.60 38.27
C ASP A 582 -39.93 -20.87 37.72
N SER A 583 -40.02 -21.34 36.47
CA SER A 583 -41.33 -21.57 35.82
C SER A 583 -42.05 -22.85 36.28
N TYR A 584 -41.45 -23.62 37.18
CA TYR A 584 -42.00 -24.83 37.79
C TYR A 584 -42.17 -24.71 39.32
N GLY A 585 -41.87 -23.54 39.90
CA GLY A 585 -41.99 -23.28 41.34
C GLY A 585 -40.77 -23.70 42.18
N GLN A 586 -39.60 -23.89 41.55
CA GLN A 586 -38.35 -24.17 42.26
C GLN A 586 -37.63 -22.87 42.63
N GLN A 587 -36.99 -22.84 43.80
CA GLN A 587 -36.25 -21.66 44.28
C GLN A 587 -34.74 -21.80 44.01
N TRP A 588 -34.15 -20.75 43.43
CA TRP A 588 -32.75 -20.73 42.99
C TRP A 588 -31.91 -19.69 43.73
N THR A 589 -30.76 -20.12 44.28
CA THR A 589 -29.77 -19.21 44.88
C THR A 589 -28.99 -18.43 43.82
N TYR A 590 -28.34 -17.33 44.23
CA TYR A 590 -27.52 -16.50 43.33
C TYR A 590 -26.45 -17.32 42.58
N GLU A 591 -25.70 -18.16 43.31
CA GLU A 591 -24.65 -19.01 42.72
C GLU A 591 -25.22 -20.03 41.73
N GLN A 592 -26.35 -20.67 42.05
CA GLN A 592 -26.96 -21.68 41.18
C GLN A 592 -27.39 -21.07 39.83
N ARG A 593 -28.06 -19.91 39.85
CA ARG A 593 -28.51 -19.25 38.61
C ARG A 593 -27.36 -18.62 37.83
N LYS A 594 -26.30 -18.12 38.49
CA LYS A 594 -25.09 -17.64 37.78
C LYS A 594 -24.28 -18.78 37.15
N VAL A 595 -24.27 -19.99 37.72
CA VAL A 595 -23.74 -21.19 37.03
C VAL A 595 -24.54 -21.49 35.75
N VAL A 596 -25.87 -21.36 35.76
CA VAL A 596 -26.70 -21.50 34.54
C VAL A 596 -26.40 -20.39 33.52
N GLU A 597 -26.25 -19.14 33.94
CA GLU A 597 -25.86 -18.00 33.08
C GLU A 597 -24.50 -18.24 32.40
N PHE A 598 -23.47 -18.63 33.14
CA PHE A 598 -22.15 -18.94 32.56
C PHE A 598 -22.18 -20.18 31.65
N THR A 599 -23.08 -21.13 31.92
CA THR A 599 -23.35 -22.25 31.01
C THR A 599 -23.99 -21.76 29.71
N CYS A 600 -24.93 -20.81 29.78
CA CYS A 600 -25.54 -20.17 28.62
C CYS A 600 -24.51 -19.38 27.80
N HIS A 601 -23.65 -18.56 28.44
CA HIS A 601 -22.54 -17.87 27.77
C HIS A 601 -21.65 -18.85 26.98
N THR A 602 -21.34 -20.00 27.57
CA THR A 602 -20.50 -21.04 26.96
C THR A 602 -21.21 -21.71 25.78
N ALA A 603 -22.51 -21.99 25.89
CA ALA A 603 -23.30 -22.57 24.80
C ALA A 603 -23.53 -21.59 23.64
N PHE A 604 -23.71 -20.30 23.93
CA PHE A 604 -23.82 -19.25 22.92
C PHE A 604 -22.49 -19.10 22.17
N PHE A 605 -21.35 -19.07 22.89
CA PHE A 605 -20.00 -19.12 22.30
C PHE A 605 -19.79 -20.33 21.38
N VAL A 606 -20.09 -21.54 21.86
CA VAL A 606 -19.99 -22.76 21.03
C VAL A 606 -20.92 -22.70 19.82
N SER A 607 -22.12 -22.12 19.97
CA SER A 607 -23.05 -21.93 18.86
C SER A 607 -22.49 -20.99 17.78
N ILE A 608 -21.82 -19.89 18.17
CA ILE A 608 -21.10 -19.01 17.23
C ILE A 608 -20.02 -19.79 16.49
N VAL A 609 -19.17 -20.54 17.20
CA VAL A 609 -18.10 -21.36 16.57
C VAL A 609 -18.68 -22.37 15.56
N VAL A 610 -19.80 -23.01 15.88
CA VAL A 610 -20.47 -23.98 14.99
C VAL A 610 -21.04 -23.32 13.73
N VAL A 611 -21.65 -22.13 13.82
CA VAL A 611 -22.15 -21.42 12.63
C VAL A 611 -21.02 -20.74 11.84
N GLN A 612 -19.92 -20.36 12.47
CA GLN A 612 -18.71 -19.87 11.80
C GLN A 612 -18.03 -20.96 10.94
N TRP A 613 -18.21 -22.26 11.25
CA TRP A 613 -17.79 -23.32 10.31
C TRP A 613 -18.54 -23.24 8.97
N ALA A 614 -19.83 -22.90 9.00
CA ALA A 614 -20.61 -22.68 7.79
C ALA A 614 -20.23 -21.35 7.11
N ASP A 615 -20.01 -20.27 7.88
CA ASP A 615 -19.62 -18.99 7.30
C ASP A 615 -18.24 -19.02 6.62
N LEU A 616 -17.26 -19.70 7.22
CA LEU A 616 -15.95 -19.94 6.61
C LEU A 616 -16.08 -20.63 5.23
N ILE A 617 -16.96 -21.63 5.14
CA ILE A 617 -17.18 -22.41 3.92
C ILE A 617 -17.87 -21.59 2.83
N ILE A 618 -18.80 -20.68 3.16
CA ILE A 618 -19.44 -19.81 2.15
C ILE A 618 -18.59 -18.57 1.82
N CYS A 619 -17.91 -17.95 2.80
CA CYS A 619 -16.97 -16.86 2.57
C CYS A 619 -15.75 -17.28 1.73
N LYS A 620 -15.39 -18.58 1.69
CA LYS A 620 -14.41 -19.15 0.74
C LYS A 620 -14.70 -18.82 -0.72
N THR A 621 -15.97 -18.68 -1.11
CA THR A 621 -16.39 -18.47 -2.51
C THR A 621 -17.45 -17.38 -2.66
N ARG A 622 -17.10 -16.24 -3.27
CA ARG A 622 -18.00 -15.11 -3.50
C ARG A 622 -18.90 -15.25 -4.73
N ARG A 623 -18.64 -16.23 -5.60
CA ARG A 623 -19.47 -16.53 -6.79
C ARG A 623 -19.55 -18.02 -7.12
N ASN A 624 -18.48 -18.77 -6.93
CA ASN A 624 -18.47 -20.21 -7.24
C ASN A 624 -19.26 -21.01 -6.20
N SER A 625 -19.68 -22.22 -6.56
CA SER A 625 -20.06 -23.22 -5.56
C SER A 625 -18.81 -23.82 -4.91
N VAL A 626 -18.90 -24.16 -3.63
CA VAL A 626 -17.86 -24.92 -2.90
C VAL A 626 -17.51 -26.23 -3.62
N PHE A 627 -18.47 -26.89 -4.27
CA PHE A 627 -18.24 -28.10 -5.08
C PHE A 627 -17.46 -27.85 -6.38
N GLN A 628 -17.40 -26.60 -6.86
CA GLN A 628 -16.63 -26.20 -8.04
C GLN A 628 -15.23 -25.72 -7.66
N GLN A 629 -15.09 -25.00 -6.55
CA GLN A 629 -13.80 -24.53 -6.03
C GLN A 629 -13.00 -25.65 -5.35
N GLY A 630 -13.70 -26.55 -4.65
CA GLY A 630 -13.12 -27.63 -3.86
C GLY A 630 -12.70 -27.22 -2.45
N MET A 631 -12.70 -28.19 -1.55
CA MET A 631 -12.07 -28.13 -0.23
C MET A 631 -10.80 -28.98 -0.29
N LYS A 632 -9.67 -28.32 -0.57
CA LYS A 632 -8.31 -28.90 -0.66
C LYS A 632 -7.36 -28.06 0.18
#